data_AF-A0A1L7I1E1-F1
#
_entry.id   AF-A0A1L7I1E1-F1
#
_cell.length_a   1.000
_cell.length_b   1.000
_cell.length_c   1.000
_cell.angle_alpha   90.00
_cell.angle_beta   90.00
_cell.angle_gamma   90.00
#
_symmetry.space_group_name_H-M   'P 1'
#
loop_
_entity.id
_entity.type
_entity.pdbx_description
1 polymer ?
#
loop_
_entity_poly.entity_id
_entity_poly.type
_entity_poly.pdbx_seq_one_letter_code
_entity_poly.pdbx_strand_id
1 'polypeptide(L)' 'MLPSVVSMIDKLAKNNIIHDNKAANLKSKLTKHVAAL' A
#
# COMPACT_ATOMS: atom_id res chain seq x y z
N MET A 1 8.32 -7.85 -6.58
CA MET A 1 6.91 -8.07 -6.18
C MET A 1 6.42 -6.99 -5.23
N LEU A 2 7.09 -6.74 -4.10
CA LEU A 2 6.65 -5.70 -3.15
C LEU A 2 6.60 -4.25 -3.74
N PRO A 3 7.56 -3.80 -4.57
CA PRO A 3 7.52 -2.43 -5.12
C PRO A 3 6.36 -2.20 -6.09
N SER A 4 5.95 -3.21 -6.85
CA SER A 4 4.85 -3.07 -7.81
C SER A 4 3.51 -2.91 -7.10
N VAL A 5 3.25 -3.69 -6.05
CA VAL A 5 2.03 -3.59 -5.24
C VAL A 5 1.95 -2.25 -4.52
N VAL A 6 3.06 -1.76 -3.95
CA VAL A 6 3.11 -0.42 -3.34
C VAL A 6 2.77 0.66 -4.37
N SER A 7 3.31 0.56 -5.59
CA SER A 7 3.00 1.51 -6.68
C SER A 7 1.52 1.46 -7.10
N MET A 8 0.87 0.30 -7.04
CA MET A 8 -0.57 0.19 -7.33
C MET A 8 -1.41 0.86 -6.24
N ILE A 9 -1.07 0.64 -4.97
CA ILE A 9 -1.74 1.31 -3.84
C ILE A 9 -1.62 2.83 -3.98
N ASP A 10 -0.44 3.33 -4.37
CA ASP A 10 -0.21 4.76 -4.60
C ASP A 10 -1.03 5.32 -5.77
N LYS A 11 -1.16 4.57 -6.87
CA LYS A 11 -2.01 4.96 -8.00
C LYS A 11 -3.49 5.07 -7.59
N LEU A 12 -3.99 4.12 -6.80
CA LEU A 12 -5.38 4.13 -6.31
C LEU A 12 -5.64 5.31 -5.36
N ALA A 13 -4.66 5.68 -4.52
CA ALA A 13 -4.75 6.86 -3.67
C ALA A 13 -4.78 8.16 -4.50
N LYS A 14 -3.87 8.31 -5.47
CA LYS A 14 -3.82 9.46 -6.38
C LYS A 14 -5.09 9.66 -7.21
N ASN A 15 -5.76 8.57 -7.57
CA ASN A 15 -7.03 8.62 -8.31
C ASN A 15 -8.25 8.83 -7.39
N ASN A 16 -8.06 9.12 -6.10
CA ASN A 16 -9.10 9.28 -5.09
C ASN A 16 -10.02 8.05 -4.92
N ILE A 17 -9.57 6.86 -5.35
CA ILE A 17 -10.32 5.60 -5.21
C ILE A 17 -10.25 5.11 -3.77
N ILE A 18 -9.09 5.31 -3.11
CA ILE A 18 -8.90 5.06 -1.68
C ILE A 18 -8.33 6.31 -1.02
N HIS A 19 -8.72 6.53 0.24
CA HIS A 19 -8.17 7.65 1.03
C HIS A 19 -6.68 7.41 1.37
N ASP A 20 -5.89 8.48 1.45
CA ASP A 20 -4.44 8.42 1.72
C ASP A 20 -4.11 7.66 3.02
N ASN A 21 -4.84 7.92 4.09
CA ASN A 21 -4.72 7.17 5.35
C ASN A 21 -4.96 5.65 5.18
N LYS A 22 -5.88 5.26 4.29
CA LYS A 22 -6.14 3.84 3.99
C LYS A 22 -4.98 3.24 3.19
N ALA A 23 -4.45 3.96 2.21
CA ALA A 23 -3.26 3.55 1.46
C ALA A 23 -2.04 3.36 2.38
N ALA A 24 -1.78 4.31 3.28
CA ALA A 24 -0.69 4.22 4.26
C ALA A 24 -0.85 3.00 5.19
N ASN A 25 -2.07 2.74 5.68
CA ASN A 25 -2.37 1.57 6.51
C ASN A 25 -2.15 0.25 5.77
N LEU A 26 -2.58 0.15 4.51
CA LEU A 26 -2.38 -1.05 3.69
C LEU A 26 -0.90 -1.31 3.43
N LYS A 27 -0.12 -0.27 3.10
CA LYS A 27 1.34 -0.38 2.98
C LYS A 27 1.96 -0.89 4.26
N SER A 28 1.68 -0.26 5.40
CA SER A 28 2.25 -0.66 6.71
C SER A 28 1.95 -2.11 7.06
N LYS A 29 0.70 -2.57 6.86
CA LYS A 29 0.32 -3.97 7.11
C LYS A 29 1.08 -4.94 6.20
N LEU A 30 1.22 -4.60 4.92
CA LEU A 30 1.95 -5.43 3.95
C LEU A 30 3.43 -5.55 4.31
N THR A 31 4.09 -4.44 4.64
CA THR A 31 5.51 -4.46 5.02
C THR A 31 5.75 -5.28 6.29
N LYS A 32 4.87 -5.17 7.29
CA LYS A 32 4.97 -5.95 8.53
C LYS A 32 4.82 -7.45 8.28
N HIS A 33 3.90 -7.84 7.39
CA HIS A 33 3.70 -9.25 7.07
C HIS A 33 4.92 -9.85 6.36
N VAL A 34 5.48 -9.13 5.39
CA VAL A 34 6.69 -9.57 4.67
C VAL A 34 7.92 -9.58 5.58
N ALA A 35 8.03 -8.66 6.53
CA ALA A 35 9.13 -8.63 7.48
C ALA A 35 9.07 -9.76 8.53
N ALA A 36 7.89 -10.36 8.73
CA ALA A 36 7.69 -11.49 9.64
C ALA A 36 7.82 -12.87 8.95
N LEU A 37 8.13 -12.87 7.65
CA LEU A 37 8.40 -14.03 6.80
C LEU A 37 9.90 -14.12 6.53
#